data_AF-E8Q5E6-F1
#
_entry.id   AF-E8Q5E6-F1
#
_cell.length_a   1.000
_cell.length_b   1.000
_cell.length_c   1.000
_cell.angle_alpha   90.00
_cell.angle_beta   90.00
_cell.angle_gamma   90.00
#
_symmetry.space_group_name_H-M   'P 1'
#
loop_
_entity.id
_entity.type
_entity.pdbx_description
1 polymer ?
#
loop_
_entity_poly.entity_id
_entity_poly.type
_entity_poly.pdbx_seq_one_letter_code
_entity_poly.pdbx_strand_id
1 'polypeptide(L)'
;MFNAACGPESLIRAAGQIDCSRNFLNPPYIFLRDWLGLTDPNAAVYTFAGHVFNWVGVTHIIFSIVFAVGYCVVAEVFPKIKLWQGLLAGALAQLFVHMISFPLMGLTPPLFDLPWYENVSEIFGHLVWFWSIEIIRRDLRNRITHEPDPEIPLGSNR
;
A
#
# COMPACT_ATOMS: atom_id res chain seq x y z
N MET A 1 -1.08 11.46 -19.06
CA MET A 1 -0.43 10.28 -19.72
C MET A 1 0.79 9.85 -18.93
N PHE A 2 0.89 8.58 -18.54
CA PHE A 2 2.02 7.97 -17.81
C PHE A 2 3.36 7.97 -18.61
N ASN A 3 3.34 8.40 -19.87
CA ASN A 3 4.46 8.31 -20.80
C ASN A 3 5.77 8.95 -20.32
N ALA A 4 5.72 9.98 -19.45
CA ALA A 4 6.92 10.61 -18.91
C ALA A 4 7.80 9.64 -18.10
N ALA A 5 7.16 8.72 -17.36
CA ALA A 5 7.86 7.70 -16.59
C ALA A 5 8.30 6.50 -17.44
N CYS A 6 7.89 6.42 -18.71
CA CYS A 6 8.25 5.32 -19.61
C CYS A 6 9.54 5.58 -20.41
N GLY A 7 9.95 6.86 -20.56
CA GLY A 7 11.18 7.22 -21.28
C GLY A 7 12.42 6.42 -20.86
N PRO A 8 12.73 6.30 -19.55
CA PRO A 8 13.88 5.53 -19.07
C PRO A 8 13.86 4.04 -19.45
N GLU A 9 12.69 3.44 -19.67
CA GLU A 9 12.58 2.02 -20.04
C GLU A 9 13.25 1.71 -21.38
N SER A 10 13.28 2.67 -22.29
CA SER A 10 13.95 2.52 -23.59
C SER A 10 15.47 2.32 -23.50
N LEU A 11 16.07 2.65 -22.35
CA LEU A 11 17.51 2.48 -22.11
C LEU A 11 17.85 1.05 -21.66
N ILE A 12 16.87 0.31 -21.14
CA ILE A 12 17.08 -0.98 -20.48
C ILE A 12 16.29 -2.13 -21.14
N ARG A 13 15.30 -1.83 -21.97
CA ARG A 13 14.43 -2.81 -22.63
C ARG A 13 14.36 -2.59 -24.13
N ALA A 14 14.25 -3.68 -24.88
CA ALA A 14 13.98 -3.64 -26.31
C ALA A 14 12.59 -3.04 -26.58
N ALA A 15 12.42 -2.33 -27.70
CA ALA A 15 11.18 -1.60 -28.01
C ALA A 15 9.90 -2.45 -27.92
N GLY A 16 9.97 -3.74 -28.29
CA GLY A 16 8.83 -4.67 -28.20
C GLY A 16 8.55 -5.22 -26.79
N GLN A 17 9.30 -4.81 -25.77
CA GLN A 17 9.18 -5.25 -24.37
C GLN A 17 8.94 -4.08 -23.40
N ILE A 18 8.83 -2.86 -23.92
CA ILE A 18 8.51 -1.67 -23.12
C ILE A 18 7.01 -1.67 -22.87
N ASP A 19 6.62 -1.87 -21.61
CA ASP A 19 5.24 -1.70 -21.16
C ASP A 19 5.14 -0.41 -20.33
N CYS A 20 4.46 0.59 -20.91
CA CYS A 20 4.19 1.86 -20.23
C CYS A 20 2.90 1.82 -19.39
N SER A 21 2.32 0.64 -19.16
CA SER A 21 1.12 0.48 -18.34
C SER A 21 1.44 0.67 -16.85
N ARG A 22 0.42 1.04 -16.08
CA ARG A 22 0.52 1.12 -14.61
C ARG A 22 0.73 -0.23 -13.94
N ASN A 23 0.40 -1.32 -14.61
CA ASN A 23 0.71 -2.66 -14.10
C ASN A 23 2.23 -2.83 -13.99
N PHE A 24 2.96 -2.36 -15.01
CA PHE A 24 4.41 -2.40 -15.04
C PHE A 24 5.05 -1.25 -14.23
N LEU A 25 4.56 -0.03 -14.44
CA LEU A 25 5.06 1.20 -13.84
C LEU A 25 4.20 1.63 -12.64
N ASN A 26 4.07 0.74 -11.67
CA ASN A 26 3.35 1.02 -10.43
C ASN A 26 4.18 1.89 -9.45
N PRO A 27 3.59 2.47 -8.40
CA PRO A 27 4.30 3.34 -7.47
C PRO A 27 5.56 2.70 -6.84
N PRO A 28 5.56 1.42 -6.39
CA PRO A 28 6.79 0.78 -5.91
C PRO A 28 7.89 0.68 -6.97
N TYR A 29 7.56 0.40 -8.24
CA TYR A 29 8.54 0.37 -9.32
C TYR A 29 9.23 1.73 -9.49
N ILE A 30 8.44 2.80 -9.60
CA ILE A 30 8.94 4.16 -9.78
C ILE A 30 9.74 4.60 -8.55
N PHE A 31 9.28 4.25 -7.34
CA PHE A 31 10.02 4.53 -6.12
C PHE A 31 11.40 3.85 -6.12
N LEU A 32 11.47 2.55 -6.43
CA LEU A 32 12.74 1.83 -6.49
C LEU A 32 13.69 2.41 -7.54
N ARG A 33 13.16 2.76 -8.72
CA ARG A 33 13.96 3.28 -9.83
C ARG A 33 14.45 4.70 -9.55
N ASP A 34 13.55 5.61 -9.23
CA ASP A 34 13.82 7.05 -9.23
C ASP A 34 14.32 7.55 -7.87
N TRP A 35 13.95 6.90 -6.77
CA TRP A 35 14.37 7.32 -5.43
C TRP A 35 15.50 6.46 -4.86
N LEU A 36 15.52 5.16 -5.17
CA LEU A 36 16.55 4.23 -4.68
C LEU A 36 17.60 3.88 -5.76
N GLY A 37 17.42 4.31 -7.00
CA GLY A 37 18.39 4.13 -8.08
C GLY A 37 18.48 2.70 -8.62
N LEU A 38 17.49 1.84 -8.37
CA LEU A 38 17.47 0.49 -8.93
C LEU A 38 17.16 0.54 -10.43
N THR A 39 18.10 0.10 -11.26
CA THR A 39 17.99 0.22 -12.71
C THR A 39 16.86 -0.62 -13.32
N ASP A 40 16.67 -1.87 -12.89
CA ASP A 40 15.54 -2.71 -13.31
C ASP A 40 14.84 -3.35 -12.10
N PRO A 41 13.87 -2.64 -11.47
CA PRO A 41 13.14 -3.16 -10.32
C PRO A 41 12.30 -4.42 -10.62
N ASN A 42 11.92 -4.63 -11.89
CA ASN A 42 11.13 -5.78 -12.32
C ASN A 42 11.98 -7.01 -12.64
N ALA A 43 13.31 -6.89 -12.63
CA ALA A 43 14.22 -8.02 -12.78
C ALA A 43 13.92 -9.11 -11.73
N ALA A 44 13.97 -10.36 -12.17
CA ALA A 44 13.76 -11.50 -11.29
C ALA A 44 14.87 -11.58 -10.24
N VAL A 45 14.49 -11.55 -8.97
CA VAL A 45 15.39 -11.86 -7.84
C VAL A 45 15.45 -13.37 -7.66
N TYR A 46 14.30 -14.04 -7.76
CA TYR A 46 14.22 -15.49 -7.84
C TYR A 46 12.92 -15.90 -8.56
N THR A 47 12.87 -17.16 -9.01
CA THR A 47 11.68 -17.74 -9.64
C THR A 47 11.21 -18.92 -8.82
N PHE A 48 9.91 -18.98 -8.51
CA PHE A 48 9.30 -20.10 -7.79
C PHE A 48 8.02 -20.53 -8.50
N ALA A 49 7.89 -21.83 -8.77
CA ALA A 49 6.75 -22.40 -9.50
C ALA A 49 6.43 -21.70 -10.83
N GLY A 50 7.45 -21.21 -11.55
CA GLY A 50 7.29 -20.46 -12.81
C GLY A 50 6.89 -18.99 -12.64
N HIS A 51 6.71 -18.51 -11.40
CA HIS A 51 6.43 -17.11 -11.10
C HIS A 51 7.70 -16.35 -10.71
N VAL A 52 7.89 -15.18 -11.31
CA VAL A 52 8.99 -14.28 -11.00
C VAL A 52 8.66 -13.50 -9.73
N PHE A 53 9.61 -13.48 -8.81
CA PHE A 53 9.61 -12.61 -7.65
C PHE A 53 10.66 -11.52 -7.85
N ASN A 54 10.24 -10.27 -7.74
CA ASN A 54 11.06 -9.10 -7.98
C ASN A 54 11.00 -8.11 -6.82
N TRP A 55 11.82 -7.05 -6.88
CA TRP A 55 11.89 -6.04 -5.83
C TRP A 55 10.63 -5.19 -5.72
N VAL A 56 9.85 -5.06 -6.80
CA VAL A 56 8.56 -4.36 -6.79
C VAL A 56 7.59 -5.02 -5.82
N GLY A 57 7.39 -6.35 -5.94
CA GLY A 57 6.51 -7.11 -5.06
C GLY A 57 6.97 -7.06 -3.60
N VAL A 58 8.27 -7.23 -3.36
CA VAL A 58 8.86 -7.14 -2.01
C VAL A 58 8.62 -5.76 -1.40
N THR A 59 8.87 -4.70 -2.17
CA THR A 59 8.67 -3.31 -1.71
C THR A 59 7.21 -3.05 -1.38
N HIS A 60 6.27 -3.55 -2.19
CA HIS A 60 4.84 -3.40 -1.92
C HIS A 60 4.44 -4.06 -0.59
N ILE A 61 4.97 -5.26 -0.30
CA ILE A 61 4.75 -5.97 0.96
C ILE A 61 5.36 -5.19 2.14
N ILE A 62 6.58 -4.68 1.99
CA ILE A 62 7.25 -3.88 3.04
C ILE A 62 6.45 -2.63 3.37
N PHE A 63 5.98 -1.89 2.37
CA PHE A 63 5.11 -0.73 2.59
C PHE A 63 3.86 -1.11 3.35
N SER A 64 3.19 -2.20 2.94
CA SER A 64 2.00 -2.70 3.64
C SER A 64 2.28 -3.04 5.11
N ILE A 65 3.40 -3.71 5.41
CA ILE A 65 3.81 -4.03 6.79
C ILE A 65 4.06 -2.76 7.60
N VAL A 66 4.77 -1.78 7.05
CA VAL A 66 5.06 -0.51 7.73
C VAL A 66 3.76 0.21 8.10
N PHE A 67 2.80 0.30 7.18
CA PHE A 67 1.51 0.91 7.46
C PHE A 67 0.66 0.10 8.45
N ALA A 68 0.68 -1.24 8.37
CA ALA A 68 -0.06 -2.10 9.29
C ALA A 68 0.48 -2.00 10.73
N VAL A 69 1.80 -2.10 10.91
CA VAL A 69 2.44 -1.96 12.23
C VAL A 69 2.26 -0.55 12.77
N GLY A 70 2.45 0.48 11.92
CA GLY A 70 2.21 1.87 12.28
C GLY A 70 0.77 2.11 12.74
N TYR A 71 -0.21 1.54 12.03
CA TYR A 71 -1.62 1.57 12.43
C TYR A 71 -1.82 0.93 13.80
N CYS A 72 -1.27 -0.27 14.04
CA CYS A 72 -1.41 -0.95 15.32
C CYS A 72 -0.89 -0.11 16.49
N VAL A 73 0.28 0.55 16.33
CA VAL A 73 0.85 1.44 17.36
C VAL A 73 -0.04 2.66 17.60
N VAL A 74 -0.49 3.33 16.52
CA VAL A 74 -1.34 4.52 16.63
C VAL A 74 -2.71 4.18 17.23
N ALA A 75 -3.26 3.00 16.93
CA ALA A 75 -4.55 2.53 17.40
C ALA A 75 -4.60 2.30 18.93
N GLU A 76 -3.47 2.02 19.58
CA GLU A 76 -3.39 1.91 21.04
C GLU A 76 -3.48 3.28 21.74
N VAL A 77 -3.10 4.37 21.05
CA VAL A 77 -3.07 5.72 21.63
C VAL A 77 -4.26 6.57 21.18
N PHE A 78 -4.71 6.41 19.94
CA PHE A 78 -5.74 7.22 19.32
C PHE A 78 -6.95 6.37 18.90
N PRO A 79 -7.90 6.09 19.79
CA PRO A 79 -8.99 5.13 19.51
C PRO A 79 -9.89 5.54 18.35
N LYS A 80 -9.95 6.83 18.01
CA LYS A 80 -10.69 7.35 16.85
C LYS A 80 -10.24 6.72 15.52
N ILE A 81 -8.98 6.30 15.40
CA ILE A 81 -8.47 5.68 14.16
C ILE A 81 -9.06 4.28 13.92
N LYS A 82 -9.64 3.65 14.96
CA LYS A 82 -10.32 2.35 14.90
C LYS A 82 -11.79 2.46 14.45
N LEU A 83 -12.30 3.67 14.20
CA LEU A 83 -13.69 3.89 13.80
C LEU A 83 -14.08 3.04 12.59
N TRP A 84 -15.27 2.45 12.67
CA TRP A 84 -15.80 1.49 11.70
C TRP A 84 -14.85 0.32 11.43
N GLN A 85 -14.25 -0.21 12.50
CA GLN A 85 -13.29 -1.30 12.43
C GLN A 85 -12.12 -0.97 11.49
N GLY A 86 -11.55 0.22 11.60
CA GLY A 86 -10.38 0.62 10.81
C GLY A 86 -10.69 1.17 9.41
N LEU A 87 -11.94 1.17 8.96
CA LEU A 87 -12.30 1.75 7.65
C LEU A 87 -11.94 3.25 7.57
N LEU A 88 -12.05 4.00 8.67
CA LEU A 88 -11.60 5.39 8.69
C LEU A 88 -10.10 5.50 8.38
N ALA A 89 -9.28 4.64 8.97
CA ALA A 89 -7.84 4.62 8.71
C ALA A 89 -7.52 4.27 7.25
N GLY A 90 -8.24 3.30 6.68
CA GLY A 90 -8.15 2.97 5.25
C GLY A 90 -8.51 4.15 4.34
N ALA A 91 -9.57 4.90 4.68
CA ALA A 91 -9.96 6.10 3.94
C ALA A 91 -8.89 7.22 4.03
N LEU A 92 -8.31 7.43 5.22
CA LEU A 92 -7.25 8.41 5.42
C LEU A 92 -5.97 8.01 4.68
N ALA A 93 -5.60 6.73 4.69
CA ALA A 93 -4.46 6.22 3.93
C ALA A 93 -4.68 6.40 2.41
N GLN A 94 -5.86 6.05 1.91
CA GLN A 94 -6.22 6.29 0.50
C GLN A 94 -6.10 7.78 0.15
N LEU A 95 -6.62 8.68 0.98
CA LEU A 95 -6.59 10.11 0.73
C LEU A 95 -5.16 10.68 0.78
N PHE A 96 -4.46 10.49 1.90
CA PHE A 96 -3.18 11.17 2.11
C PHE A 96 -2.03 10.50 1.37
N VAL A 97 -2.02 9.18 1.24
CA VAL A 97 -0.93 8.46 0.60
C VAL A 97 -1.19 8.34 -0.90
N HIS A 98 -2.29 7.70 -1.29
CA HIS A 98 -2.54 7.36 -2.69
C HIS A 98 -3.05 8.54 -3.52
N MET A 99 -3.88 9.41 -2.94
CA MET A 99 -4.49 10.53 -3.66
C MET A 99 -3.68 11.83 -3.60
N ILE A 100 -2.81 12.00 -2.60
CA ILE A 100 -2.03 13.22 -2.41
C ILE A 100 -0.53 12.96 -2.54
N SER A 101 0.04 12.11 -1.69
CA SER A 101 1.50 11.94 -1.63
C SER A 101 2.06 11.32 -2.90
N PHE A 102 1.49 10.23 -3.40
CA PHE A 102 2.00 9.56 -4.60
C PHE A 102 1.97 10.46 -5.85
N PRO A 103 0.90 11.21 -6.15
CA PRO A 103 0.92 12.17 -7.25
C PRO A 103 1.96 13.28 -7.06
N LEU A 104 2.07 13.83 -5.86
CA LEU A 104 3.05 14.90 -5.56
C LEU A 104 4.50 14.42 -5.68
N MET A 105 4.76 13.16 -5.38
CA MET A 105 6.06 12.52 -5.53
C MET A 105 6.33 12.01 -6.96
N GLY A 106 5.39 12.18 -7.89
CA GLY A 106 5.52 11.70 -9.27
C GLY A 106 5.45 10.17 -9.42
N LEU A 107 4.99 9.45 -8.40
CA LEU A 107 4.88 7.97 -8.41
C LEU A 107 3.63 7.48 -9.15
N THR A 108 2.65 8.35 -9.34
CA THR A 108 1.42 8.10 -10.08
C THR A 108 1.00 9.39 -10.81
N PRO A 109 0.35 9.30 -11.98
CA PRO A 109 -0.23 10.47 -12.63
C PRO A 109 -1.39 11.04 -11.79
N PRO A 110 -1.87 12.25 -12.15
CA PRO A 110 -3.04 12.84 -11.53
C PRO A 110 -4.25 11.89 -11.54
N LEU A 111 -5.07 11.93 -10.49
CA LEU A 111 -6.18 10.99 -10.29
C LEU A 111 -7.21 10.98 -11.42
N PHE A 112 -7.45 12.14 -12.02
CA PHE A 112 -8.39 12.30 -13.14
C PHE A 112 -7.84 11.80 -14.49
N ASP A 113 -6.53 11.56 -14.58
CA ASP A 113 -5.91 10.90 -15.73
C ASP A 113 -6.02 9.37 -15.66
N LEU A 114 -6.39 8.83 -14.49
CA LEU A 114 -6.55 7.39 -14.28
C LEU A 114 -7.93 6.93 -14.72
N PRO A 115 -8.05 5.71 -15.28
CA PRO A 115 -9.34 5.08 -15.47
C PRO A 115 -10.11 5.02 -14.15
N TRP A 116 -11.40 5.37 -14.17
CA TRP A 116 -12.22 5.48 -12.96
C TRP A 116 -12.24 4.18 -12.13
N TYR A 117 -12.15 3.02 -12.78
CA TYR A 117 -12.16 1.72 -12.10
C TYR A 117 -10.92 1.48 -11.26
N GLU A 118 -9.78 2.10 -11.58
CA GLU A 118 -8.56 2.01 -10.76
C GLU A 118 -8.73 2.79 -9.46
N ASN A 119 -9.34 3.98 -9.53
CA ASN A 119 -9.66 4.73 -8.31
C ASN A 119 -10.61 3.93 -7.40
N VAL A 120 -11.62 3.27 -7.99
CA VAL A 120 -12.56 2.44 -7.23
C VAL A 120 -11.87 1.22 -6.62
N SER A 121 -11.02 0.52 -7.37
CA SER A 121 -10.31 -0.64 -6.85
C SER A 121 -9.30 -0.27 -5.76
N GLU A 122 -8.58 0.85 -5.91
CA GLU A 122 -7.68 1.37 -4.87
C GLU A 122 -8.46 1.74 -3.60
N ILE A 123 -9.55 2.52 -3.71
CA ILE A 123 -10.36 2.90 -2.54
C ILE A 123 -10.89 1.65 -1.82
N PHE A 124 -11.49 0.72 -2.55
CA PHE A 124 -12.06 -0.49 -1.97
C PHE A 124 -10.97 -1.36 -1.33
N GLY A 125 -9.83 -1.51 -2.00
CA GLY A 125 -8.68 -2.25 -1.50
C GLY A 125 -8.17 -1.72 -0.17
N HIS A 126 -7.94 -0.42 -0.03
CA HIS A 126 -7.45 0.17 1.22
C HIS A 126 -8.45 0.10 2.37
N LEU A 127 -9.74 0.28 2.07
CA LEU A 127 -10.79 0.10 3.06
C LEU A 127 -10.81 -1.34 3.61
N VAL A 128 -10.88 -2.33 2.72
CA VAL A 128 -10.90 -3.75 3.13
C VAL A 128 -9.59 -4.16 3.80
N TRP A 129 -8.45 -3.63 3.35
CA TRP A 129 -7.15 -3.94 3.93
C TRP A 129 -7.03 -3.44 5.38
N PHE A 130 -7.33 -2.16 5.64
CA PHE A 130 -7.30 -1.63 7.00
C PHE A 130 -8.36 -2.25 7.91
N TRP A 131 -9.52 -2.61 7.34
CA TRP A 131 -10.52 -3.38 8.06
C TRP A 131 -9.99 -4.75 8.50
N SER A 132 -9.30 -5.45 7.60
CA SER A 132 -8.67 -6.74 7.89
C SER A 132 -7.59 -6.61 8.97
N ILE A 133 -6.74 -5.58 8.88
CA ILE A 133 -5.72 -5.27 9.89
C ILE A 133 -6.36 -5.05 11.25
N GLU A 134 -7.43 -4.25 11.34
CA GLU A 134 -8.07 -3.95 12.63
C GLU A 134 -8.73 -5.17 13.27
N ILE A 135 -9.36 -6.04 12.47
CA ILE A 135 -9.91 -7.31 12.96
C ILE A 135 -8.80 -8.17 13.56
N ILE A 136 -7.69 -8.33 12.84
CA ILE A 136 -6.57 -9.15 13.27
C ILE A 136 -5.87 -8.53 14.49
N ARG A 137 -5.63 -7.21 14.48
CA ARG A 137 -5.04 -6.47 15.61
C ARG A 137 -5.87 -6.70 16.86
N ARG A 138 -7.18 -6.47 16.79
CA ARG A 138 -8.08 -6.60 17.94
C ARG A 138 -8.14 -8.03 18.47
N ASP A 139 -8.24 -9.03 17.59
CA ASP A 139 -8.26 -10.44 18.00
C ASP A 139 -6.94 -10.86 18.66
N LEU A 140 -5.80 -10.58 18.01
CA LEU A 140 -4.48 -10.91 18.55
C LEU A 140 -4.21 -10.17 19.87
N ARG A 141 -4.49 -8.87 19.94
CA ARG A 141 -4.32 -8.07 21.15
C ARG A 141 -5.11 -8.68 22.31
N ASN A 142 -6.42 -8.90 22.14
CA ASN A 142 -7.28 -9.41 23.20
C ASN A 142 -6.83 -10.79 23.70
N ARG A 143 -6.34 -11.66 22.80
CA ARG A 143 -5.81 -12.98 23.17
C ARG A 143 -4.47 -12.91 23.90
N ILE A 144 -3.61 -11.97 23.52
CA ILE A 144 -2.28 -11.81 24.11
C ILE A 144 -2.39 -11.13 25.49
N THR A 145 -3.15 -10.04 25.58
CA THR A 145 -3.25 -9.23 26.80
C THR A 145 -4.31 -9.75 27.77
N HIS A 146 -5.29 -10.52 27.30
CA HIS A 146 -6.50 -10.90 28.06
C HIS A 146 -7.32 -9.69 28.54
N GLU A 147 -7.11 -8.53 27.91
CA GLU A 147 -7.75 -7.26 28.26
C GLU A 147 -8.53 -6.71 27.05
N PRO A 148 -9.63 -5.96 27.28
CA PRO A 148 -10.27 -5.22 26.21
C PRO A 148 -9.36 -4.09 25.70
N ASP A 149 -9.75 -3.45 24.59
CA ASP A 149 -9.03 -2.29 24.06
C ASP A 149 -8.88 -1.18 25.14
N PRO A 150 -7.78 -0.39 25.13
CA PRO A 150 -7.42 0.51 26.24
C PRO A 150 -8.51 1.52 26.64
N GLU A 151 -9.35 1.93 25.69
CA GLU A 151 -10.44 2.86 25.94
C GLU A 151 -11.67 2.24 26.63
N ILE A 152 -11.72 0.91 26.77
CA ILE A 152 -12.82 0.19 27.43
C ILE A 152 -12.42 -0.06 28.90
N PRO A 153 -13.14 0.50 29.89
CA PRO A 153 -12.82 0.29 31.30
C PRO A 153 -12.90 -1.18 31.72
N LEU A 154 -11.93 -1.65 32.49
CA LEU A 154 -11.96 -2.97 33.13
C LEU A 154 -13.17 -3.05 34.08
N GLY A 155 -14.13 -3.92 33.77
CA GLY A 155 -15.36 -4.10 34.55
C GLY A 155 -16.64 -3.53 33.93
N SER A 156 -16.61 -2.99 32.70
CA SER A 156 -17.82 -2.49 32.02
C SER A 156 -18.84 -3.58 31.64
N ASN A 157 -18.48 -4.86 31.79
CA ASN A 157 -19.32 -6.03 31.47
C ASN A 157 -19.64 -6.89 32.71
N ARG A 158 -19.73 -6.28 33.91
CA ARG A 158 -20.40 -6.92 35.05
C ARG A 158 -21.82 -6.42 35.19
#